data_AF-A0A7W1AZI6-F1
#
_entry.id   AF-A0A7W1AZI6-F1
#
_cell.length_a   1.000
_cell.length_b   1.000
_cell.length_c   1.000
_cell.angle_alpha   90.00
_cell.angle_beta   90.00
_cell.angle_gamma   90.00
#
_symmetry.space_group_name_H-M   'P 1'
#
loop_
_entity.id
_entity.type
_entity.pdbx_description
1 polymer ?
#
loop_
_entity_poly.entity_id
_entity_poly.type
_entity_poly.pdbx_seq_one_letter_code
_entity_poly.pdbx_strand_id
1 'polypeptide(L)'
;MAYGFNHAEARLSFQAAQRLDPTCAICFWGDALVLGPNINAPMDAAAVAPALAALEKAQAAAGRASDREQALIEALSARYSADPAADRAGMDAAYAAAMQAVSERFPVDLDIATLYAEALMDLSPWSYWEDEGRTPKGRTAEIVGTLERVLAADPDHIGAIHFYIHAVEASPPRNRPAQVDRRPRRKTRR
;
A
#
# COMPACT_ATOMS: atom_id res chain seq x y z
N MET A 1 -2.41 -9.14 5.57
CA MET A 1 -3.25 -9.54 4.41
C MET A 1 -3.27 -8.46 3.35
N ALA A 2 -3.63 -7.21 3.68
CA ALA A 2 -3.55 -6.07 2.75
C ALA A 2 -2.15 -5.90 2.14
N TYR A 3 -1.11 -5.75 2.97
CA TYR A 3 0.27 -5.66 2.48
C TYR A 3 0.71 -6.85 1.63
N GLY A 4 0.15 -8.04 1.85
CA GLY A 4 0.47 -9.25 1.08
C GLY A 4 -0.30 -9.36 -0.23
N PHE A 5 -1.05 -8.34 -0.64
CA PHE A 5 -1.96 -8.31 -1.78
C PHE A 5 -3.05 -9.40 -1.80
N ASN A 6 -3.33 -10.05 -0.66
CA ASN A 6 -4.52 -10.87 -0.50
C ASN A 6 -5.72 -9.98 -0.14
N HIS A 7 -6.15 -9.20 -1.13
CA HIS A 7 -7.20 -8.18 -0.96
C HIS A 7 -8.56 -8.79 -0.63
N ALA A 8 -8.90 -9.97 -1.18
CA ALA A 8 -10.15 -10.66 -0.88
C ALA A 8 -10.26 -11.01 0.62
N GLU A 9 -9.23 -11.62 1.20
CA GLU A 9 -9.24 -11.98 2.63
C GLU A 9 -9.11 -10.74 3.53
N ALA A 10 -8.30 -9.76 3.12
CA ALA A 10 -8.19 -8.48 3.82
C ALA A 10 -9.56 -7.79 3.93
N ARG A 11 -10.33 -7.79 2.82
CA ARG A 11 -11.69 -7.25 2.78
C ARG A 11 -12.63 -7.94 3.76
N LEU A 12 -12.62 -9.28 3.77
CA LEU A 12 -13.45 -10.06 4.71
C LEU A 12 -13.11 -9.71 6.17
N SER A 13 -11.83 -9.49 6.46
CA SER A 13 -11.35 -9.12 7.79
C SER A 13 -11.79 -7.71 8.20
N PHE A 14 -11.70 -6.73 7.30
CA PHE A 14 -12.21 -5.38 7.55
C PHE A 14 -13.72 -5.39 7.77
N GLN A 15 -14.49 -6.15 6.97
CA GLN A 15 -15.92 -6.29 7.16
C GLN A 15 -16.28 -7.00 8.46
N ALA A 16 -15.46 -7.96 8.91
CA ALA A 16 -15.63 -8.55 10.24
C ALA A 16 -15.40 -7.52 11.35
N ALA A 17 -14.37 -6.68 11.22
CA ALA A 17 -14.12 -5.60 12.18
C ALA A 17 -15.26 -4.57 12.19
N GLN A 18 -15.81 -4.19 11.04
CA GLN A 18 -16.98 -3.30 10.93
C GLN A 18 -18.23 -3.87 11.63
N ARG A 19 -18.42 -5.20 11.63
CA ARG A 19 -19.54 -5.84 12.36
C ARG A 19 -19.35 -5.79 13.88
N LEU A 20 -18.10 -5.83 14.35
CA LEU A 20 -17.75 -5.79 15.77
C LEU A 20 -17.76 -4.34 16.29
N ASP A 21 -17.26 -3.40 15.50
CA ASP A 21 -17.28 -1.97 15.79
C ASP A 21 -17.81 -1.20 14.57
N PRO A 22 -19.13 -0.92 14.53
CA PRO A 22 -19.76 -0.15 13.47
C PRO A 22 -19.33 1.32 13.39
N THR A 23 -18.51 1.78 14.35
CA THR A 23 -17.97 3.15 14.39
C THR A 23 -16.49 3.23 14.02
N CYS A 24 -15.85 2.09 13.71
CA CYS A 24 -14.45 2.01 13.32
C CYS A 24 -14.20 2.62 11.93
N ALA A 25 -13.84 3.90 11.87
CA ALA A 25 -13.58 4.62 10.62
C ALA A 25 -12.47 3.95 9.77
N ILE A 26 -11.37 3.53 10.40
CA ILE A 26 -10.26 2.87 9.71
C ILE A 26 -10.62 1.48 9.17
N CYS A 27 -11.60 0.80 9.77
CA CYS A 27 -12.10 -0.49 9.28
C CYS A 27 -12.89 -0.33 7.97
N PHE A 28 -13.65 0.77 7.82
CA PHE A 28 -14.30 1.11 6.55
C PHE A 28 -13.29 1.59 5.51
N TRP A 29 -12.31 2.40 5.91
CA TRP A 29 -11.19 2.80 5.05
C TRP A 29 -10.44 1.59 4.51
N GLY A 30 -10.15 0.59 5.35
CA GLY A 30 -9.44 -0.62 4.94
C GLY A 30 -10.19 -1.44 3.89
N ASP A 31 -11.51 -1.58 4.02
CA ASP A 31 -12.38 -2.22 3.01
C ASP A 31 -12.32 -1.45 1.69
N ALA A 32 -12.43 -0.12 1.74
CA ALA A 32 -12.30 0.74 0.57
C ALA A 32 -10.90 0.65 -0.07
N LEU A 33 -9.83 0.62 0.72
CA LEU A 33 -8.44 0.57 0.23
C LEU A 33 -8.19 -0.71 -0.59
N VAL A 34 -8.55 -1.87 -0.05
CA VAL A 34 -8.26 -3.16 -0.69
C VAL A 34 -9.14 -3.45 -1.90
N LEU A 35 -10.14 -2.62 -2.17
CA LEU A 35 -10.92 -2.65 -3.41
C LEU A 35 -10.28 -1.85 -4.55
N GLY A 36 -9.26 -1.03 -4.25
CA GLY A 36 -8.46 -0.32 -5.23
C GLY A 36 -7.51 -1.25 -6.00
N PRO A 37 -6.78 -0.70 -6.98
CA PRO A 37 -5.72 -1.44 -7.66
C PRO A 37 -4.57 -1.78 -6.71
N ASN A 38 -3.74 -2.72 -7.16
CA ASN A 38 -2.38 -2.91 -6.66
C ASN A 38 -1.49 -3.33 -7.84
N ILE A 39 -0.20 -3.54 -7.59
CA ILE A 39 0.76 -3.91 -8.64
C ILE A 39 0.37 -5.16 -9.44
N ASN A 40 -0.37 -6.10 -8.86
CA ASN A 40 -0.76 -7.37 -9.49
C ASN A 40 -2.07 -7.29 -10.28
N ALA A 41 -2.94 -6.33 -9.94
CA ALA A 41 -4.28 -6.28 -10.49
C ALA A 41 -4.79 -4.83 -10.60
N PRO A 42 -5.29 -4.42 -11.79
CA PRO A 42 -6.01 -3.17 -11.89
C PRO A 42 -7.31 -3.23 -11.08
N MET A 43 -7.89 -2.07 -10.82
CA MET A 43 -9.20 -1.98 -10.17
C MET A 43 -10.29 -2.55 -11.07
N ASP A 44 -11.10 -3.46 -10.55
CA ASP A 44 -12.31 -3.93 -11.23
C ASP A 44 -13.37 -2.82 -11.23
N ALA A 45 -14.03 -2.58 -12.37
CA ALA A 45 -15.13 -1.62 -12.47
C ALA A 45 -16.27 -1.95 -11.47
N ALA A 46 -16.52 -3.24 -11.21
CA ALA A 46 -17.52 -3.68 -10.24
C ALA A 46 -17.12 -3.36 -8.77
N ALA A 47 -15.84 -3.09 -8.51
CA ALA A 47 -15.34 -2.72 -7.18
C ALA A 47 -15.52 -1.24 -6.86
N VAL A 48 -15.76 -0.37 -7.86
CA VAL A 48 -15.87 1.09 -7.69
C VAL A 48 -17.01 1.47 -6.74
N ALA A 49 -18.23 1.01 -7.01
CA ALA A 49 -19.39 1.37 -6.18
C ALA A 49 -19.24 0.85 -4.73
N PRO A 50 -18.80 -0.39 -4.48
CA PRO A 50 -18.49 -0.84 -3.12
C PRO A 50 -17.37 -0.05 -2.43
N ALA A 51 -16.32 0.36 -3.14
CA ALA A 51 -15.22 1.13 -2.58
C ALA A 51 -15.69 2.53 -2.14
N LEU A 52 -16.49 3.21 -2.97
CA LEU A 52 -17.12 4.48 -2.63
C LEU A 52 -18.04 4.33 -1.41
N ALA A 53 -18.90 3.31 -1.38
CA ALA A 53 -19.80 3.09 -0.26
C ALA A 53 -19.07 2.81 1.07
N ALA A 54 -17.92 2.11 1.02
CA ALA A 54 -17.07 1.92 2.19
C ALA A 54 -16.38 3.22 2.60
N LEU A 55 -15.86 3.99 1.65
CA LEU A 55 -15.23 5.28 1.90
C LEU A 55 -16.20 6.31 2.51
N GLU A 56 -17.44 6.40 2.01
CA GLU A 56 -18.48 7.26 2.56
C GLU A 56 -18.76 6.95 4.04
N LYS A 57 -18.79 5.67 4.40
CA LYS A 57 -18.91 5.25 5.82
C LYS A 57 -17.68 5.62 6.64
N ALA A 58 -16.48 5.49 6.07
CA ALA A 58 -15.25 5.92 6.73
C ALA A 58 -15.28 7.42 7.01
N GLN A 59 -15.69 8.24 6.04
CA GLN A 59 -15.84 9.70 6.18
C GLN A 59 -16.90 10.06 7.22
N ALA A 60 -18.05 9.38 7.22
CA ALA A 60 -19.11 9.61 8.22
C ALA A 60 -18.65 9.29 9.66
N ALA A 61 -17.75 8.32 9.83
CA ALA A 61 -17.17 7.95 11.12
C ALA A 61 -15.92 8.76 11.51
N ALA A 62 -15.32 9.50 10.56
CA ALA A 62 -14.01 10.14 10.71
C ALA A 62 -13.94 11.15 11.87
N GLY A 63 -15.05 11.81 12.24
CA GLY A 63 -15.08 12.79 13.33
C GLY A 63 -14.76 12.22 14.72
N ARG A 64 -14.70 10.89 14.88
CA ARG A 64 -14.28 10.21 16.11
C ARG A 64 -12.92 9.51 15.98
N ALA A 65 -12.34 9.53 14.78
CA ALA A 65 -11.08 8.90 14.48
C ALA A 65 -9.91 9.81 14.85
N SER A 66 -8.72 9.24 15.00
CA SER A 66 -7.50 10.00 15.22
C SER A 66 -7.14 10.87 14.00
N ASP A 67 -6.36 11.93 14.20
CA ASP A 67 -5.83 12.78 13.11
C ASP A 67 -5.15 11.97 12.00
N ARG A 68 -4.45 10.89 12.39
CA ARG A 68 -3.80 9.93 11.50
C ARG A 68 -4.81 9.24 10.59
N GLU A 69 -5.87 8.69 11.17
CA GLU A 69 -6.90 7.97 10.43
C GLU A 69 -7.72 8.93 9.55
N GLN A 70 -8.04 10.12 10.05
CA GLN A 70 -8.71 11.16 9.27
C GLN A 70 -7.90 11.52 8.01
N ALA A 71 -6.58 11.69 8.15
CA ALA A 71 -5.72 12.00 7.02
C ALA A 71 -5.65 10.86 5.98
N LEU A 72 -5.63 9.60 6.43
CA LEU A 72 -5.69 8.44 5.52
C LEU A 72 -7.02 8.34 4.78
N ILE A 73 -8.13 8.63 5.46
CA ILE A 73 -9.48 8.66 4.87
C ILE A 73 -9.59 9.77 3.83
N GLU A 74 -9.10 10.96 4.17
CA GLU A 74 -9.07 12.10 3.25
C GLU A 74 -8.22 11.79 2.02
N ALA A 75 -7.01 11.23 2.19
CA ALA A 75 -6.16 10.87 1.07
C ALA A 75 -6.83 9.84 0.15
N LEU A 76 -7.44 8.79 0.71
CA LEU A 76 -8.12 7.76 -0.09
C LEU A 76 -9.30 8.31 -0.89
N SER A 77 -9.91 9.43 -0.47
CA SER A 77 -10.99 10.07 -1.22
C SER A 77 -10.59 10.59 -2.59
N ALA A 78 -9.32 10.90 -2.80
CA ALA A 78 -8.79 11.26 -4.11
C ALA A 78 -8.74 10.07 -5.10
N ARG A 79 -8.83 8.83 -4.59
CA ARG A 79 -8.69 7.61 -5.39
C ARG A 79 -9.99 7.16 -6.05
N TYR A 80 -11.15 7.68 -5.69
CA TYR A 80 -12.43 7.14 -6.22
C TYR A 80 -13.35 8.24 -6.74
N SER A 81 -14.09 7.91 -7.80
CA SER A 81 -15.13 8.75 -8.39
C SER A 81 -16.32 7.90 -8.79
N ALA A 82 -17.52 8.44 -8.65
CA ALA A 82 -18.76 7.82 -9.14
C ALA A 82 -18.96 8.02 -10.64
N ASP A 83 -18.18 8.91 -11.28
CA ASP A 83 -18.24 9.13 -12.72
C ASP A 83 -17.58 7.96 -13.48
N PRO A 84 -18.33 7.20 -14.30
CA PRO A 84 -17.77 6.10 -15.07
C PRO A 84 -16.77 6.54 -16.14
N ALA A 85 -16.72 7.84 -16.48
CA ALA A 85 -15.75 8.42 -17.40
C ALA A 85 -14.49 8.99 -16.70
N ALA A 86 -14.39 8.86 -15.38
CA ALA A 86 -13.27 9.40 -14.62
C ALA A 86 -11.93 8.76 -15.01
N ASP A 87 -10.89 9.59 -15.09
CA ASP A 87 -9.54 9.14 -15.40
C ASP A 87 -8.93 8.34 -14.23
N ARG A 88 -8.88 7.01 -14.42
CA ARG A 88 -8.34 6.08 -13.42
C ARG A 88 -6.91 6.41 -13.04
N ALA A 89 -6.05 6.66 -14.04
CA ALA A 89 -4.64 6.92 -13.82
C ALA A 89 -4.43 8.27 -13.13
N GLY A 90 -5.17 9.31 -13.54
CA GLY A 90 -5.17 10.61 -12.88
C GLY A 90 -5.58 10.54 -11.41
N MET A 91 -6.60 9.74 -11.08
CA MET A 91 -7.03 9.53 -9.70
C MET A 91 -6.02 8.71 -8.87
N ASP A 92 -5.36 7.70 -9.44
CA ASP A 92 -4.28 6.99 -8.73
C ASP A 92 -3.08 7.92 -8.47
N ALA A 93 -2.74 8.80 -9.41
CA ALA A 93 -1.74 9.85 -9.22
C ALA A 93 -2.17 10.86 -8.13
N ALA A 94 -3.45 11.24 -8.08
CA ALA A 94 -3.98 12.12 -7.05
C ALA A 94 -3.91 11.47 -5.66
N TYR A 95 -4.23 10.18 -5.55
CA TYR A 95 -4.07 9.41 -4.32
C TYR A 95 -2.61 9.34 -3.87
N ALA A 96 -1.69 9.06 -4.78
CA ALA A 96 -0.26 9.04 -4.46
C ALA A 96 0.27 10.40 -3.98
N ALA A 97 -0.20 11.51 -4.58
CA ALA A 97 0.13 12.85 -4.13
C ALA A 97 -0.45 13.17 -2.74
N ALA A 98 -1.69 12.74 -2.48
CA ALA A 98 -2.30 12.88 -1.16
C ALA A 98 -1.55 12.07 -0.09
N MET A 99 -1.16 10.83 -0.41
CA MET A 99 -0.35 9.99 0.49
C MET A 99 1.04 10.57 0.76
N GLN A 100 1.64 11.28 -0.20
CA GLN A 100 2.87 12.04 0.04
C GLN A 100 2.66 13.09 1.13
N ALA A 101 1.61 13.91 1.01
CA ALA A 101 1.29 14.92 2.01
C ALA A 101 1.00 14.30 3.40
N VAL A 102 0.34 13.14 3.45
CA VAL A 102 0.13 12.40 4.70
C VAL A 102 1.47 11.91 5.29
N SER A 103 2.37 11.35 4.46
CA SER A 103 3.69 10.91 4.92
C SER A 103 4.56 12.07 5.42
N GLU A 104 4.44 13.25 4.83
CA GLU A 104 5.13 14.47 5.29
C GLU A 104 4.55 14.99 6.62
N ARG A 105 3.22 14.88 6.81
CA ARG A 105 2.54 15.23 8.07
C ARG A 105 2.87 14.27 9.21
N PHE A 106 3.09 12.99 8.91
CA PHE A 106 3.38 11.93 9.90
C PHE A 106 4.73 11.24 9.63
N PRO A 107 5.87 11.96 9.71
CA PRO A 107 7.16 11.48 9.21
C PRO A 107 7.76 10.28 9.97
N VAL A 108 7.27 10.01 11.19
CA VAL A 108 7.70 8.90 12.06
C VAL A 108 6.81 7.66 11.93
N ASP A 109 5.70 7.75 11.20
CA ASP A 109 4.76 6.64 11.05
C ASP A 109 5.19 5.73 9.90
N LEU A 110 5.72 4.56 10.26
CA LEU A 110 6.29 3.61 9.31
C LEU A 110 5.24 2.98 8.39
N ASP A 111 4.02 2.76 8.88
CA ASP A 111 2.91 2.24 8.08
C ASP A 111 2.48 3.25 7.02
N ILE A 112 2.37 4.54 7.39
CA ILE A 112 2.04 5.60 6.42
C ILE A 112 3.13 5.72 5.35
N ALA A 113 4.41 5.71 5.74
CA ALA A 113 5.51 5.73 4.78
C ALA A 113 5.46 4.52 3.83
N THR A 114 5.10 3.35 4.36
CA THR A 114 4.96 2.11 3.59
C THR A 114 3.78 2.17 2.61
N LEU A 115 2.62 2.68 3.05
CA LEU A 115 1.44 2.88 2.20
C LEU A 115 1.70 3.93 1.11
N TYR A 116 2.47 4.97 1.44
CA TYR A 116 2.90 5.95 0.44
C TYR A 116 3.78 5.33 -0.63
N ALA A 117 4.76 4.50 -0.25
CA ALA A 117 5.59 3.78 -1.21
C ALA A 117 4.74 2.88 -2.14
N GLU A 118 3.73 2.19 -1.61
CA GLU A 118 2.81 1.38 -2.43
C GLU A 118 1.96 2.23 -3.39
N ALA A 119 1.44 3.36 -2.93
CA ALA A 119 0.70 4.28 -3.81
C ALA A 119 1.55 4.76 -5.00
N LEU A 120 2.87 4.94 -4.80
CA LEU A 120 3.81 5.23 -5.89
C LEU A 120 4.06 4.02 -6.81
N MET A 121 4.14 2.81 -6.23
CA MET A 121 4.32 1.57 -6.98
C MET A 121 3.17 1.32 -7.97
N ASP A 122 1.95 1.67 -7.57
CA ASP A 122 0.74 1.51 -8.40
C ASP A 122 0.68 2.46 -9.61
N LEU A 123 1.50 3.53 -9.64
CA LEU A 123 1.60 4.41 -10.80
C LEU A 123 2.36 3.77 -11.98
N SER A 124 3.13 2.72 -11.70
CA SER A 124 4.00 2.06 -12.68
C SER A 124 4.15 0.57 -12.39
N PRO A 125 3.04 -0.20 -12.30
CA PRO A 125 3.06 -1.58 -11.86
C PRO A 125 4.03 -2.40 -12.72
N TRP A 126 4.96 -3.10 -12.07
CA TRP A 126 6.01 -3.90 -12.70
C TRP A 126 6.98 -3.15 -13.63
N SER A 127 6.97 -1.81 -13.63
CA SER A 127 7.79 -0.96 -14.52
C SER A 127 8.75 -0.05 -13.75
N TYR A 128 9.48 -0.62 -12.78
CA TYR A 128 10.34 0.13 -11.86
C TYR A 128 11.75 0.41 -12.36
N TRP A 129 12.28 -0.42 -13.27
CA TRP A 129 13.67 -0.29 -13.72
C TRP A 129 13.78 -0.29 -15.23
N GLU A 130 14.82 0.39 -15.72
CA GLU A 130 15.27 0.38 -17.10
C GLU A 130 16.76 0.00 -17.16
N ASP A 131 17.34 -0.01 -18.36
CA ASP A 131 18.74 -0.39 -18.58
C ASP A 131 19.11 -1.75 -17.95
N GLU A 132 18.26 -2.76 -18.16
CA GLU A 132 18.42 -4.10 -17.57
C GLU A 132 18.49 -4.09 -16.03
N GLY A 133 17.71 -3.21 -15.41
CA GLY A 133 17.64 -3.09 -13.95
C GLY A 133 18.63 -2.07 -13.37
N ARG A 134 19.51 -1.46 -14.18
CA ARG A 134 20.58 -0.60 -13.67
C ARG A 134 20.11 0.80 -13.29
N THR A 135 19.05 1.29 -13.93
CA THR A 135 18.58 2.66 -13.77
C THR A 135 17.16 2.64 -13.19
N PRO A 136 16.91 3.26 -12.02
CA PRO A 136 15.55 3.42 -11.51
C PRO A 136 14.73 4.30 -12.45
N LYS A 137 13.55 3.83 -12.84
CA LYS A 137 12.63 4.54 -13.72
C LYS A 137 11.62 5.35 -12.91
N GLY A 138 11.28 6.54 -13.38
CA GLY A 138 10.24 7.38 -12.76
C GLY A 138 10.50 7.65 -11.28
N ARG A 139 9.55 7.27 -10.41
CA ARG A 139 9.65 7.46 -8.95
C ARG A 139 10.30 6.29 -8.21
N THR A 140 10.93 5.34 -8.90
CA THR A 140 11.49 4.12 -8.26
C THR A 140 12.55 4.41 -7.22
N ALA A 141 13.43 5.40 -7.46
CA ALA A 141 14.44 5.77 -6.46
C ALA A 141 13.80 6.24 -5.14
N GLU A 142 12.67 6.94 -5.22
CA GLU A 142 11.91 7.42 -4.06
C GLU A 142 11.17 6.29 -3.34
N ILE A 143 10.58 5.34 -4.09
CA ILE A 143 9.98 4.11 -3.56
C ILE A 143 11.01 3.33 -2.75
N VAL A 144 12.14 3.01 -3.38
CA VAL A 144 13.23 2.23 -2.77
C VAL A 144 13.78 2.95 -1.54
N GLY A 145 14.10 4.24 -1.65
CA GLY A 145 14.63 5.02 -0.52
C GLY A 145 13.64 5.14 0.65
N THR A 146 12.35 5.23 0.38
CA THR A 146 11.30 5.23 1.42
C THR A 146 11.25 3.90 2.15
N LEU A 147 11.24 2.79 1.41
CA LEU A 147 11.19 1.44 1.98
C LEU A 147 12.46 1.09 2.76
N GLU A 148 13.63 1.47 2.25
CA GLU A 148 14.91 1.29 2.97
C GLU A 148 14.94 2.06 4.28
N ARG A 149 14.41 3.29 4.30
CA ARG A 149 14.28 4.07 5.54
C ARG A 149 13.35 3.38 6.55
N VAL A 150 12.23 2.82 6.09
CA VAL A 150 11.33 2.04 6.97
C VAL A 150 12.05 0.81 7.52
N LEU A 151 12.72 0.02 6.66
CA LEU A 151 13.44 -1.19 7.07
C LEU A 151 14.65 -0.89 7.98
N ALA A 152 15.27 0.28 7.85
CA ALA A 152 16.33 0.70 8.76
C ALA A 152 15.79 1.01 10.17
N ALA A 153 14.56 1.52 10.28
CA ALA A 153 13.90 1.82 11.55
C ALA A 153 13.22 0.58 12.17
N ASP A 154 12.62 -0.27 11.33
CA ASP A 154 11.99 -1.53 11.71
C ASP A 154 12.29 -2.62 10.65
N PRO A 155 13.33 -3.44 10.86
CA PRO A 155 13.70 -4.51 9.93
C PRO A 155 12.65 -5.61 9.77
N ASP A 156 11.69 -5.73 10.70
CA ASP A 156 10.64 -6.75 10.69
C ASP A 156 9.31 -6.20 10.13
N HIS A 157 9.29 -4.96 9.63
CA HIS A 157 8.09 -4.34 9.10
C HIS A 157 7.56 -5.06 7.85
N ILE A 158 6.52 -5.87 8.03
CA ILE A 158 6.01 -6.81 7.01
C ILE A 158 5.62 -6.14 5.68
N GLY A 159 5.06 -4.92 5.71
CA GLY A 159 4.68 -4.18 4.50
C GLY A 159 5.90 -3.75 3.70
N ALA A 160 6.83 -3.04 4.35
CA ALA A 160 8.08 -2.62 3.76
C ALA A 160 8.91 -3.79 3.21
N ILE A 161 9.01 -4.93 3.93
CA ILE A 161 9.69 -6.13 3.42
C ILE A 161 9.08 -6.57 2.09
N HIS A 162 7.76 -6.71 2.05
CA HIS A 162 7.08 -7.24 0.88
C HIS A 162 7.18 -6.28 -0.32
N PHE A 163 6.90 -5.00 -0.10
CA PHE A 163 6.97 -3.98 -1.14
C PHE A 163 8.41 -3.77 -1.63
N TYR A 164 9.41 -3.88 -0.76
CA TYR A 164 10.82 -3.77 -1.16
C TYR A 164 11.22 -4.90 -2.11
N ILE A 165 10.82 -6.15 -1.82
CA ILE A 165 11.07 -7.30 -2.71
C ILE A 165 10.54 -7.00 -4.11
N HIS A 166 9.29 -6.54 -4.22
CA HIS A 166 8.68 -6.18 -5.50
C HIS A 166 9.37 -4.98 -6.18
N ALA A 167 9.72 -3.96 -5.41
CA ALA A 167 10.38 -2.77 -5.94
C ALA A 167 11.76 -3.09 -6.54
N VAL A 168 12.48 -4.11 -6.03
CA VAL A 168 13.87 -4.41 -6.45
C VAL A 168 14.04 -5.71 -7.24
N GLU A 169 12.99 -6.50 -7.46
CA GLU A 169 13.14 -7.85 -8.06
C GLU A 169 13.70 -7.83 -9.48
N ALA A 170 13.42 -6.77 -10.25
CA ALA A 170 13.95 -6.56 -11.59
C ALA A 170 15.36 -5.90 -11.60
N SER A 171 15.89 -5.47 -10.46
CA SER A 171 17.21 -4.84 -10.34
C SER A 171 18.36 -5.86 -10.27
N PRO A 172 19.64 -5.46 -10.51
CA PRO A 172 20.80 -6.32 -10.37
C PRO A 172 20.96 -6.92 -8.96
N PRO A 173 21.63 -8.08 -8.82
CA PRO A 173 21.74 -8.80 -7.55
C PRO A 173 22.30 -7.99 -6.37
N ARG A 174 23.11 -6.96 -6.62
CA ARG A 174 23.66 -6.09 -5.56
C ARG A 174 22.60 -5.27 -4.81
N ASN A 175 21.45 -5.03 -5.44
CA ASN A 175 20.35 -4.22 -4.89
C ASN A 175 19.19 -5.10 -4.38
N ARG A 176 19.35 -6.43 -4.38
CA ARG A 176 18.33 -7.37 -3.89
C ARG A 176 18.60 -7.71 -2.43
N PRO A 177 17.55 -7.96 -1.61
CA PRO A 177 17.76 -8.55 -0.30
C PRO A 177 18.56 -9.85 -0.45
N ALA A 178 19.58 -10.05 0.39
CA ALA A 178 20.39 -11.26 0.35
C ALA A 178 19.45 -12.46 0.43
N GLN A 179 19.47 -13.34 -0.59
CA GLN A 179 18.74 -14.58 -0.52
C GLN A 179 19.28 -15.36 0.68
N VAL A 180 18.50 -15.43 1.75
CA VAL A 180 18.80 -16.29 2.88
C VAL A 180 18.64 -17.72 2.38
N ASP A 181 19.74 -18.31 1.90
CA ASP A 181 19.87 -19.74 1.69
C ASP A 181 19.57 -20.41 3.05
N ARG A 182 18.31 -20.87 3.22
CA ARG A 182 17.89 -21.66 4.37
C ARG A 182 18.55 -23.04 4.25
N ARG A 183 19.87 -23.10 4.44
CA ARG A 183 20.57 -24.37 4.59
C ARG A 183 19.98 -25.10 5.79
N PRO A 184 19.53 -26.35 5.65
CA PRO A 184 19.01 -27.10 6.78
C PRO A 184 20.11 -27.24 7.82
N ARG A 185 19.83 -26.81 9.06
CA ARG A 185 20.72 -27.04 10.21
C ARG A 185 21.03 -28.53 10.27
N ARG A 186 22.29 -28.91 10.02
CA ARG A 186 22.77 -30.27 10.26
C ARG A 186 22.46 -30.61 11.71
N LYS A 187 21.52 -31.52 11.93
CA LYS A 187 21.34 -32.17 13.23
C LYS A 187 22.62 -32.94 13.52
N THR A 188 23.42 -32.45 14.46
CA THR A 188 24.46 -33.23 15.13
C THR A 188 23.77 -34.42 15.79
N ARG A 189 23.95 -35.61 15.23
CA ARG A 189 23.64 -36.86 15.93
C ARG A 189 24.72 -37.07 16.99
N ARG A 190 24.26 -37.33 18.21
CA ARG A 190 25.05 -37.88 19.32
C ARG A 190 25.62 -39.24 18.95
#